data_AF-A0A368DRM9-F1
#
_entry.id   AF-A0A368DRM9-F1
#
_cell.length_a   1.000
_cell.length_b   1.000
_cell.length_c   1.000
_cell.angle_alpha   90.00
_cell.angle_beta   90.00
_cell.angle_gamma   90.00
#
_symmetry.space_group_name_H-M   'P 1'
#
loop_
_entity.id
_entity.type
_entity.pdbx_description
1 polymer ?
#
loop_
_entity_poly.entity_id
_entity_poly.type
_entity_poly.pdbx_seq_one_letter_code
_entity_poly.pdbx_strand_id
1 'polypeptide(L)'
;MKEYLVRLVSFFPFIVIFFLASCSKQKQMTELLVKTPDEKTEKGAYIISAPIVKKNFVNKAGRVTNHTEYYIMRSAQDYFIKICESNITSEDLEKLFHNNSNNSESLFEGVSITMEVEFRNGEWDICDENHEAESRVGAYAVILKILK
;
A
#
# COMPACT_ATOMS: atom_id res chain seq x y z
N MET A 1 -17.90 29.68 72.59
CA MET A 1 -18.20 28.24 72.78
C MET A 1 -17.48 27.51 71.65
N LYS A 2 -16.26 27.02 71.92
CA LYS A 2 -15.91 25.60 72.15
C LYS A 2 -16.09 24.79 70.86
N GLU A 3 -15.02 24.53 70.12
CA GLU A 3 -14.16 23.32 70.12
C GLU A 3 -14.28 22.75 68.68
N TYR A 4 -13.23 22.57 67.90
CA TYR A 4 -12.24 21.48 67.84
C TYR A 4 -11.13 22.00 66.90
N LEU A 5 -9.87 22.25 67.27
CA LEU A 5 -8.80 21.41 67.82
C LEU A 5 -8.42 20.17 66.97
N VAL A 6 -7.20 20.27 66.41
CA VAL A 6 -6.19 19.22 66.12
C VAL A 6 -6.21 18.51 64.75
N ARG A 7 -5.32 19.02 63.89
CA ARG A 7 -4.23 18.31 63.20
C ARG A 7 -4.37 16.78 63.07
N LEU A 8 -4.32 16.30 61.82
CA LEU A 8 -3.53 15.11 61.49
C LEU A 8 -3.06 15.21 60.04
N VAL A 9 -1.82 15.68 59.91
CA VAL A 9 -0.96 15.43 58.75
C VAL A 9 -0.71 13.93 58.71
N SER A 10 -1.00 13.26 57.59
CA SER A 10 -0.34 11.98 57.29
C SER A 10 -0.34 11.73 55.77
N PHE A 11 0.80 12.08 55.17
CA PHE A 11 1.51 11.28 54.17
C PHE A 11 0.72 10.26 53.35
N PHE A 12 0.54 10.55 52.06
CA PHE A 12 0.56 9.51 51.02
C PHE A 12 1.15 10.06 49.70
N PRO A 13 2.48 10.27 49.60
CA PRO A 13 3.15 10.36 48.32
C PRO A 13 3.48 8.93 47.87
N PHE A 14 2.51 8.23 47.26
CA PHE A 14 2.73 6.91 46.67
C PHE A 14 1.92 6.74 45.38
N ILE A 15 2.21 7.59 44.39
CA ILE A 15 2.01 7.21 42.98
C ILE A 15 3.35 7.45 42.30
N VAL A 16 4.31 6.63 42.72
CA VAL A 16 5.63 6.47 42.13
C VAL A 16 5.55 5.20 41.28
N ILE A 17 5.80 5.38 39.98
CA ILE A 17 6.33 4.37 39.05
C ILE A 17 5.39 3.19 38.75
N PHE A 18 4.69 3.24 37.62
CA PHE A 18 4.40 2.04 36.80
C PHE A 18 3.96 2.42 35.38
N PHE A 19 4.88 2.92 34.54
CA PHE A 19 4.76 2.82 33.07
C PHE A 19 6.15 2.80 32.39
N LEU A 20 7.10 2.05 32.97
CA LEU A 20 8.32 1.63 32.26
C LEU A 20 8.36 0.11 32.22
N ALA A 21 7.45 -0.49 31.46
CA ALA A 21 7.54 -1.90 31.06
C ALA A 21 6.65 -2.16 29.83
N SER A 22 7.04 -1.65 28.68
CA SER A 22 6.69 -2.31 27.41
C SER A 22 7.81 -2.16 26.41
N CYS A 23 8.89 -2.90 26.68
CA CYS A 23 9.81 -3.32 25.64
C CYS A 23 10.24 -4.75 25.97
N SER A 24 9.52 -5.71 25.40
CA SER A 24 9.97 -7.10 25.34
C SER A 24 9.36 -7.80 24.13
N LYS A 25 10.20 -7.91 23.09
CA LYS A 25 10.22 -8.95 22.06
C LYS A 25 9.02 -9.04 21.11
N GLN A 26 9.10 -8.28 20.02
CA GLN A 26 8.70 -8.80 18.71
C GLN A 26 9.97 -9.11 17.91
N LYS A 27 10.56 -10.28 18.19
CA LYS A 27 11.37 -10.95 17.18
C LYS A 27 10.37 -11.66 16.26
N GLN A 28 10.61 -11.55 14.95
CA GLN A 28 9.93 -12.30 13.88
C GLN A 28 8.67 -11.65 13.30
N MET A 29 8.86 -10.58 12.52
CA MET A 29 8.20 -10.40 11.21
C MET A 29 9.01 -9.37 10.40
N THR A 30 10.26 -9.73 10.11
CA THR A 30 11.18 -8.92 9.30
C THR A 30 11.82 -9.78 8.21
N GLU A 31 11.05 -10.75 7.70
CA GLU A 31 11.48 -11.69 6.67
C GLU A 31 10.41 -11.83 5.56
N LEU A 32 9.78 -10.71 5.19
CA LEU A 32 8.93 -10.65 3.99
C LEU A 32 9.04 -9.33 3.22
N LEU A 33 10.08 -8.53 3.49
CA LEU A 33 10.46 -7.40 2.63
C LEU A 33 11.98 -7.21 2.72
N VAL A 34 12.75 -8.16 2.18
CA VAL A 34 14.09 -7.81 1.69
C VAL A 34 13.85 -6.89 0.50
N LYS A 35 13.82 -5.59 0.78
CA LYS A 35 13.67 -4.54 -0.22
C LYS A 35 14.94 -4.58 -1.07
N THR A 36 14.90 -5.28 -2.20
CA THR A 36 15.91 -5.11 -3.24
C THR A 36 15.92 -3.62 -3.59
N PRO A 37 17.08 -2.94 -3.53
CA PRO A 37 17.16 -1.54 -3.91
C PRO A 37 16.74 -1.42 -5.38
N ASP A 38 15.87 -0.46 -5.67
CA ASP A 38 15.36 -0.25 -7.03
C ASP A 38 16.56 0.10 -7.94
N GLU A 39 16.77 -0.68 -9.01
CA GLU A 39 17.83 -0.42 -9.96
C GLU A 39 17.33 0.61 -10.98
N LYS A 40 17.98 1.77 -11.02
CA LYS A 40 17.66 2.81 -12.01
C LYS A 40 18.26 2.45 -13.35
N THR A 41 17.44 2.43 -14.40
CA THR A 41 17.92 2.37 -15.77
C THR A 41 18.34 3.76 -16.25
N GLU A 42 19.19 3.80 -17.28
CA GLU A 42 19.72 5.05 -17.86
C GLU A 42 18.62 6.00 -18.38
N LYS A 43 17.40 5.48 -18.58
CA LYS A 43 16.24 6.23 -19.08
C LYS A 43 15.30 6.76 -17.98
N GLY A 44 15.67 6.58 -16.71
CA GLY A 44 14.83 7.01 -15.58
C GLY A 44 13.75 6.02 -15.17
N ALA A 45 13.74 4.82 -15.76
CA ALA A 45 12.91 3.71 -15.29
C ALA A 45 13.60 2.98 -14.12
N TYR A 46 12.82 2.14 -13.43
CA TYR A 46 13.23 1.37 -12.26
C TYR A 46 12.93 -0.09 -12.49
N ILE A 47 13.90 -0.96 -12.22
CA ILE A 47 13.64 -2.39 -12.08
C ILE A 47 13.26 -2.66 -10.63
N ILE A 48 12.04 -3.14 -10.41
CA ILE A 48 11.50 -3.43 -9.09
C ILE A 48 10.90 -4.83 -9.05
N SER A 49 10.95 -5.46 -7.88
CA SER A 49 10.13 -6.63 -7.55
C SER A 49 9.07 -6.21 -6.55
N ALA A 50 7.80 -6.29 -6.93
CA ALA A 50 6.69 -5.85 -6.09
C ALA A 50 5.40 -6.61 -6.40
N PRO A 51 4.49 -6.75 -5.41
CA PRO A 51 3.16 -7.28 -5.66
C PRO A 51 2.33 -6.34 -6.52
N ILE A 52 1.63 -6.89 -7.52
CA ILE A 52 0.49 -6.25 -8.17
C ILE A 52 -0.78 -6.77 -7.51
N VAL A 53 -1.71 -5.88 -7.19
CA VAL A 53 -3.02 -6.20 -6.61
C VAL A 53 -4.15 -5.66 -7.48
N LYS A 54 -5.27 -6.37 -7.48
CA LYS A 54 -6.53 -5.92 -8.10
C LYS A 54 -7.41 -5.24 -7.05
N LYS A 55 -8.09 -4.16 -7.43
CA LYS A 55 -9.09 -3.50 -6.60
C LYS A 55 -10.27 -3.09 -7.47
N ASN A 56 -11.48 -3.25 -6.94
CA ASN A 56 -12.66 -2.69 -7.59
C ASN A 56 -12.64 -1.16 -7.43
N PHE A 57 -12.92 -0.44 -8.51
CA PHE A 57 -13.02 1.00 -8.50
C PHE A 57 -14.21 1.45 -7.64
N VAL A 58 -13.97 2.44 -6.78
CA VAL A 58 -14.97 3.06 -5.93
C VAL A 58 -15.24 4.46 -6.46
N ASN A 59 -16.47 4.72 -6.88
CA ASN A 59 -16.84 6.02 -7.46
C ASN A 59 -16.94 7.13 -6.40
N LYS A 60 -17.15 8.38 -6.82
CA LYS A 60 -17.32 9.53 -5.91
C LYS A 60 -18.47 9.39 -4.91
N ALA A 61 -19.45 8.55 -5.19
CA ALA A 61 -20.56 8.24 -4.29
C ALA A 61 -20.23 7.12 -3.27
N GLY A 62 -18.98 6.64 -3.24
CA GLY A 62 -18.54 5.55 -2.36
C GLY A 62 -19.05 4.17 -2.76
N ARG A 63 -19.59 4.01 -3.97
CA ARG A 63 -20.12 2.72 -4.46
C ARG A 63 -19.03 1.95 -5.17
N VAL A 64 -18.87 0.68 -4.78
CA VAL A 64 -18.01 -0.27 -5.49
C VAL A 64 -18.62 -0.55 -6.86
N THR A 65 -17.81 -0.42 -7.90
CA THR A 65 -18.19 -0.69 -9.29
C THR A 65 -17.63 -2.03 -9.75
N ASN A 66 -18.05 -2.51 -10.92
CA ASN A 66 -17.50 -3.71 -11.56
C ASN A 66 -16.22 -3.42 -12.35
N HIS A 67 -15.74 -2.16 -12.35
CA HIS A 67 -14.50 -1.80 -13.02
C HIS A 67 -13.32 -2.17 -12.12
N THR A 68 -12.39 -2.96 -12.63
CA THR A 68 -11.20 -3.40 -11.90
C THR A 68 -10.01 -2.52 -12.25
N GLU A 69 -9.33 -2.08 -11.21
CA GLU A 69 -8.09 -1.31 -11.28
C GLU A 69 -6.92 -2.13 -10.72
N TYR A 70 -5.72 -1.80 -11.19
CA TYR A 70 -4.51 -2.50 -10.82
C TYR A 70 -3.54 -1.54 -10.14
N TYR A 71 -2.84 -2.06 -9.13
CA TYR A 71 -1.93 -1.27 -8.32
C TYR A 71 -0.63 -2.02 -8.07
N ILE A 72 0.50 -1.31 -8.12
CA ILE A 72 1.77 -1.80 -7.57
C ILE A 72 1.79 -1.48 -6.08
N MET A 73 1.80 -2.52 -5.25
CA MET A 73 1.81 -2.38 -3.79
C MET A 73 3.24 -2.15 -3.29
N ARG A 74 3.46 -1.05 -2.57
CA ARG A 74 4.74 -0.72 -1.94
C ARG A 74 4.50 -0.33 -0.48
N SER A 75 5.55 -0.40 0.34
CA SER A 75 5.43 -0.15 1.79
C SER A 75 4.97 1.26 2.16
N ALA A 76 5.16 2.25 1.29
CA ALA A 76 4.77 3.64 1.52
C ALA A 76 3.39 3.97 0.95
N GLN A 77 3.07 3.46 -0.23
CA GLN A 77 1.81 3.71 -0.93
C GLN A 77 1.62 2.73 -2.08
N ASP A 78 0.38 2.62 -2.55
CA ASP A 78 0.03 1.89 -3.76
C ASP A 78 0.06 2.83 -4.97
N TYR A 79 0.68 2.39 -6.06
CA TYR A 79 0.73 3.16 -7.29
C TYR A 79 -0.28 2.60 -8.28
N PHE A 80 -1.24 3.43 -8.71
CA PHE A 80 -2.16 3.07 -9.79
C PHE A 80 -1.38 2.73 -11.06
N ILE A 81 -1.72 1.64 -11.72
CA ILE A 81 -1.11 1.26 -13.00
C ILE A 81 -1.93 1.88 -14.12
N LYS A 82 -1.36 2.87 -14.81
CA LYS A 82 -2.02 3.50 -15.95
C LYS A 82 -1.78 2.67 -17.20
N ILE A 83 -2.69 1.71 -17.46
CA ILE A 83 -2.55 0.70 -18.51
C ILE A 83 -2.38 1.33 -19.89
N CYS A 84 -3.13 2.39 -20.21
CA CYS A 84 -3.07 3.04 -21.52
C CYS A 84 -1.72 3.70 -21.86
N GLU A 85 -0.91 4.04 -20.84
CA GLU A 85 0.45 4.54 -21.01
C GLU A 85 1.50 3.42 -20.91
N SER A 86 1.09 2.24 -20.44
CA SER A 86 1.95 1.09 -20.21
C SER A 86 2.09 0.25 -21.48
N ASN A 87 3.17 -0.51 -21.57
CA ASN A 87 3.43 -1.45 -22.67
C ASN A 87 2.90 -2.86 -22.33
N ILE A 88 1.77 -2.92 -21.63
CA ILE A 88 1.07 -4.15 -21.23
C ILE A 88 -0.43 -3.90 -21.37
N THR A 89 -1.20 -4.98 -21.53
CA THR A 89 -2.67 -4.87 -21.53
C THR A 89 -3.28 -5.39 -20.24
N SER A 90 -4.57 -5.11 -20.04
CA SER A 90 -5.34 -5.71 -18.95
C SER A 90 -5.32 -7.23 -19.00
N GLU A 91 -5.37 -7.84 -20.20
CA GLU A 91 -5.30 -9.29 -20.38
C GLU A 91 -3.96 -9.87 -19.94
N ASP A 92 -2.87 -9.12 -20.11
CA ASP A 92 -1.55 -9.56 -19.64
C ASP A 92 -1.46 -9.60 -18.12
N LEU A 93 -2.05 -8.59 -17.45
CA LEU A 93 -2.19 -8.61 -16.00
C LEU A 93 -3.07 -9.77 -15.55
N GLU A 94 -4.23 -9.97 -16.17
CA GLU A 94 -5.14 -11.09 -15.84
C GLU A 94 -4.44 -12.46 -15.94
N LYS A 95 -3.64 -12.69 -16.99
CA LYS A 95 -2.84 -13.92 -17.12
C LYS A 95 -1.86 -14.12 -15.96
N LEU A 96 -1.26 -13.06 -15.41
CA LEU A 96 -0.37 -13.17 -14.26
C LEU A 96 -1.11 -13.71 -13.04
N PHE A 97 -2.34 -13.24 -12.78
CA PHE A 97 -3.14 -13.73 -11.66
C PHE A 97 -3.60 -15.17 -11.86
N HIS A 98 -4.05 -15.53 -13.07
CA HIS A 98 -4.44 -16.90 -13.38
C HIS A 98 -3.29 -17.90 -13.24
N ASN A 99 -2.09 -17.57 -13.72
CA ASN A 99 -0.93 -18.46 -13.66
C ASN A 99 -0.38 -18.66 -12.24
N ASN A 100 -0.68 -17.74 -11.31
CA ASN A 100 -0.22 -17.81 -9.92
C ASN A 100 -1.28 -18.36 -8.95
N SER A 101 -2.48 -18.68 -9.44
CA SER A 101 -3.56 -19.30 -8.66
C SER A 101 -3.29 -20.80 -8.44
N ASN A 102 -2.35 -21.10 -7.54
CA ASN A 102 -2.07 -22.47 -7.10
C ASN A 102 -2.46 -22.75 -5.64
N ASN A 103 -3.06 -21.80 -4.92
CA ASN A 103 -3.69 -22.06 -3.62
C ASN A 103 -4.71 -20.97 -3.26
N SER A 104 -5.98 -21.37 -3.22
CA SER A 104 -7.18 -20.55 -2.98
C SER A 104 -7.36 -20.16 -1.50
N GLU A 105 -6.30 -19.82 -0.78
CA GLU A 105 -6.38 -19.52 0.66
C GLU A 105 -5.54 -18.29 1.08
N SER A 106 -5.36 -17.34 0.16
CA SER A 106 -4.79 -16.03 0.47
C SER A 106 -5.88 -14.97 0.55
N LEU A 107 -5.97 -14.27 1.69
CA LEU A 107 -6.83 -13.10 1.90
C LEU A 107 -6.46 -11.90 1.01
N PHE A 108 -5.35 -11.98 0.29
CA PHE A 108 -4.88 -10.95 -0.63
C PHE A 108 -4.59 -11.58 -1.99
N GLU A 109 -5.39 -11.24 -3.00
CA GLU A 109 -5.11 -11.60 -4.40
C GLU A 109 -4.05 -10.64 -4.93
N GLY A 110 -2.79 -11.00 -4.72
CA GLY A 110 -1.62 -10.26 -5.18
C GLY A 110 -0.61 -11.18 -5.83
N VAL A 111 -0.03 -10.74 -6.95
CA VAL A 111 1.02 -11.47 -7.65
C VAL A 111 2.33 -10.70 -7.58
N SER A 112 3.36 -11.31 -6.99
CA SER A 112 4.70 -10.70 -6.95
C SER A 112 5.41 -10.93 -8.28
N ILE A 113 5.77 -9.85 -8.96
CA ILE A 113 6.51 -9.91 -10.22
C ILE A 113 7.68 -8.92 -10.21
N THR A 114 8.68 -9.21 -11.03
CA THR A 114 9.76 -8.27 -11.34
C THR A 114 9.42 -7.53 -12.62
N MET A 115 9.60 -6.22 -12.64
CA MET A 115 9.18 -5.37 -13.75
C MET A 115 10.06 -4.13 -13.87
N GLU A 116 10.17 -3.62 -15.10
CA GLU A 116 10.70 -2.31 -15.40
C GLU A 116 9.55 -1.30 -15.45
N VAL A 117 9.61 -0.28 -14.60
CA VAL A 117 8.53 0.70 -14.41
C VAL A 117 9.03 2.14 -14.41
N GLU A 118 8.18 3.06 -14.84
CA GLU A 118 8.34 4.49 -14.58
C GLU A 118 7.28 4.95 -13.59
N PHE A 119 7.70 5.71 -12.58
CA PHE A 119 6.77 6.40 -11.68
C PHE A 119 6.60 7.83 -12.16
N ARG A 120 5.35 8.24 -12.37
CA ARG A 120 4.98 9.56 -12.88
C ARG A 120 3.94 10.19 -11.96
N ASN A 121 3.74 11.50 -12.11
CA ASN A 121 2.65 12.24 -11.46
C ASN A 121 1.79 12.88 -12.54
N GLY A 122 0.47 12.74 -12.44
CA GLY A 122 -0.43 13.31 -13.42
C GLY A 122 -1.83 12.74 -13.31
N GLU A 123 -2.61 12.90 -14.38
CA GLU A 123 -3.99 12.45 -14.45
C GLU A 123 -4.07 10.94 -14.69
N TRP A 124 -4.89 10.25 -13.91
CA TRP A 124 -5.06 8.81 -14.00
C TRP A 124 -6.04 8.42 -15.11
N ASP A 125 -7.10 9.23 -15.27
CA ASP A 125 -8.27 8.88 -16.10
C ASP A 125 -8.18 9.40 -17.54
N ILE A 126 -7.07 10.03 -17.94
CA ILE A 126 -6.87 10.47 -19.32
C ILE A 126 -6.23 9.35 -20.11
N CYS A 127 -7.08 8.60 -20.80
CA CYS A 127 -6.73 7.54 -21.73
C CYS A 127 -7.72 7.47 -22.91
N ASP A 128 -9.00 7.77 -22.66
CA ASP A 128 -10.08 7.75 -23.65
C ASP A 128 -10.80 9.11 -23.73
N GLU A 129 -11.39 9.43 -24.87
CA GLU A 129 -12.25 10.62 -25.06
C GLU A 129 -13.63 10.48 -24.37
N ASN A 130 -13.94 9.32 -23.78
CA ASN A 130 -15.25 9.05 -23.20
C ASN A 130 -15.30 9.51 -21.73
N HIS A 131 -16.14 10.51 -21.48
CA HIS A 131 -16.16 11.37 -20.30
C HIS A 131 -16.68 10.76 -18.98
N GLU A 132 -16.51 9.45 -18.74
CA GLU A 132 -16.67 8.87 -17.39
C GLU A 132 -15.38 9.02 -16.54
N ALA A 133 -14.55 10.00 -16.89
CA ALA A 133 -13.32 10.33 -16.19
C ALA A 133 -13.63 11.04 -14.86
N GLU A 134 -13.23 10.42 -13.75
CA GLU A 134 -13.45 10.97 -12.41
C GLU A 134 -12.46 12.09 -12.05
N SER A 135 -11.64 12.53 -13.02
CA SER A 135 -10.66 13.61 -12.92
C SER A 135 -9.68 13.40 -11.76
N ARG A 136 -9.13 12.19 -11.64
CA ARG A 136 -8.17 11.84 -10.59
C ARG A 136 -6.76 12.22 -11.00
N VAL A 137 -6.01 12.80 -10.06
CA VAL A 137 -4.61 13.22 -10.23
C VAL A 137 -3.77 12.65 -9.09
N GLY A 138 -2.60 12.11 -9.40
CA GLY A 138 -1.69 11.58 -8.39
C GLY A 138 -0.50 10.86 -8.97
N ALA A 139 0.29 10.22 -8.09
CA ALA A 139 1.39 9.35 -8.49
C ALA A 139 0.83 8.05 -9.10
N TYR A 140 1.36 7.67 -10.26
CA TYR A 140 1.00 6.43 -10.94
C TYR A 140 2.23 5.74 -11.52
N ALA A 141 2.08 4.48 -11.88
CA ALA A 141 3.11 3.65 -12.49
C ALA A 141 2.75 3.36 -13.95
N VAL A 142 3.79 3.36 -14.79
CA VAL A 142 3.77 2.89 -16.16
C VAL A 142 4.67 1.66 -16.24
N ILE A 143 4.11 0.52 -16.62
CA ILE A 143 4.89 -0.72 -16.77
C ILE A 143 5.46 -0.74 -18.19
N LEU A 144 6.79 -0.68 -18.30
CA LEU A 144 7.50 -0.76 -19.58
C LEU A 144 7.71 -2.21 -20.00
N LYS A 145 8.00 -3.09 -19.04
CA LYS A 145 8.28 -4.50 -19.28
C LYS A 145 8.10 -5.36 -18.03
N ILE A 146 7.53 -6.55 -18.20
CA ILE A 146 7.56 -7.59 -17.16
C ILE A 146 8.82 -8.45 -17.37
N LEU A 147 9.58 -8.66 -16.29
CA LEU A 147 10.81 -9.44 -16.27
C LEU A 147 10.51 -10.79 -15.62
N LYS A 148 10.65 -11.87 -16.39
CA LYS A 148 10.47 -13.26 -15.93
C LYS A 148 11.64 -13.73 -15.10
#